data_AF-K1Z1M5-F1
#
_entry.id   AF-K1Z1M5-F1
#
_cell.length_a   1.000
_cell.length_b   1.000
_cell.length_c   1.000
_cell.angle_alpha   90.00
_cell.angle_beta   90.00
_cell.angle_gamma   90.00
#
_symmetry.space_group_name_H-M   'P 1'
#
loop_
_entity.id
_entity.type
_entity.pdbx_description
1 polymer ?
#
loop_
_entity_poly.entity_id
_entity_poly.type
_entity_poly.pdbx_seq_one_letter_code
_entity_poly.pdbx_strand_id
1 'polypeptide(L)'
;MNFKRVGAVMNENKVFGRLLDIIEQYHSSQRSGKFLDYHSPDELRGILDLERPGKNGDWREIFTWVEKYLAYSVKTNHQMFVNRMWVGANLPAIVGEIVAAVTNTSACTYESAPVSTLMEKYMIGQMLDLVGFRNGEGQMTTGSSNANMIAMMTARNMANLSIKQSGLFGQQKLFAFVGADA
;
A
#
# COMPACT_ATOMS: atom_id res chain seq x y z
N MET A 1 19.67 -43.90 11.26
CA MET A 1 18.44 -43.50 10.54
C MET A 1 18.78 -42.33 9.63
N ASN A 2 18.73 -42.55 8.32
CA ASN A 2 19.09 -41.58 7.29
C ASN A 2 18.05 -40.45 7.20
N PHE A 3 18.46 -39.22 7.54
CA PHE A 3 17.75 -38.02 7.11
C PHE A 3 17.90 -37.89 5.59
N LYS A 4 16.90 -38.39 4.86
CA LYS A 4 16.74 -38.12 3.43
C LYS A 4 16.75 -36.60 3.22
N ARG A 5 17.64 -36.14 2.35
CA ARG A 5 17.73 -34.78 1.81
C ARG A 5 16.34 -34.21 1.53
N VAL A 6 15.92 -33.26 2.36
CA VAL A 6 14.87 -32.30 2.02
C VAL A 6 15.36 -31.54 0.80
N GLY A 7 14.49 -31.39 -0.21
CA GLY A 7 14.82 -30.81 -1.51
C GLY A 7 15.59 -29.50 -1.36
N ALA A 8 16.53 -29.25 -2.27
CA ALA A 8 17.41 -28.08 -2.26
C ALA A 8 16.61 -26.81 -1.96
N VAL A 9 16.77 -26.30 -0.74
CA VAL A 9 16.22 -25.00 -0.31
C VAL A 9 16.79 -23.97 -1.27
N MET A 10 15.93 -23.27 -1.99
CA MET A 10 16.37 -22.19 -2.88
C MET A 10 17.04 -21.12 -1.99
N ASN A 11 18.30 -20.80 -2.27
CA ASN A 11 19.00 -19.72 -1.58
C ASN A 11 18.27 -18.40 -1.88
N GLU A 12 18.13 -17.53 -0.88
CA GLU A 12 17.46 -16.22 -0.94
C GLU A 12 17.81 -15.41 -2.20
N ASN A 13 19.10 -15.37 -2.59
CA ASN A 13 19.53 -14.64 -3.80
C ASN A 13 18.85 -15.16 -5.08
N LYS A 14 18.62 -16.48 -5.17
CA LYS A 14 17.90 -17.08 -6.31
C LYS A 14 16.41 -16.78 -6.26
N VAL A 15 15.84 -16.63 -5.06
CA VAL A 15 14.43 -16.24 -4.88
C VAL A 15 14.23 -14.81 -5.38
N PHE A 16 15.06 -13.86 -4.95
CA PHE A 16 15.00 -12.48 -5.42
C PHE A 16 15.23 -12.37 -6.93
N GLY A 17 16.23 -13.08 -7.47
CA GLY A 17 16.48 -13.10 -8.92
C GLY A 17 15.25 -13.57 -9.70
N ARG A 18 14.65 -14.69 -9.30
CA ARG A 18 13.44 -15.21 -9.96
C ARG A 18 12.25 -14.25 -9.85
N LEU A 19 12.06 -13.60 -8.69
CA LEU A 19 10.99 -12.62 -8.51
C LEU A 19 11.17 -11.43 -9.45
N LEU A 20 12.40 -10.91 -9.57
CA LEU A 20 12.70 -9.79 -10.46
C LEU A 20 12.44 -10.16 -11.93
N ASP A 21 12.81 -11.37 -12.37
CA ASP A 21 12.50 -11.84 -13.73
C ASP A 21 10.98 -11.81 -14.01
N ILE A 22 10.16 -12.29 -13.06
CA ILE A 22 8.70 -12.30 -13.16
C ILE A 22 8.15 -10.88 -13.23
N ILE A 23 8.64 -9.98 -12.37
CA ILE A 23 8.21 -8.58 -12.32
C ILE A 23 8.58 -7.86 -13.61
N GLU A 24 9.77 -8.07 -14.15
CA GLU A 24 10.22 -7.46 -15.41
C GLU A 24 9.34 -7.90 -16.58
N GLN A 25 9.05 -9.20 -16.67
CA GLN A 25 8.15 -9.74 -17.69
C GLN A 25 6.73 -9.17 -17.57
N TYR A 26 6.20 -9.05 -16.35
CA TYR A 26 4.91 -8.44 -16.12
C TYR A 26 4.92 -6.94 -16.49
N HIS A 27 5.91 -6.19 -16.03
CA HIS A 27 6.03 -4.76 -16.27
C HIS A 27 6.14 -4.42 -17.77
N SER A 28 6.84 -5.26 -18.56
CA SER A 28 6.94 -5.08 -20.01
C SER A 28 5.63 -5.37 -20.77
N SER A 29 4.74 -6.19 -20.21
CA SER A 29 3.48 -6.62 -20.84
C SER A 29 2.21 -6.02 -20.21
N GLN A 30 2.35 -5.17 -19.19
CA GLN A 30 1.21 -4.60 -18.45
C GLN A 30 0.29 -3.70 -19.28
N ARG A 31 0.78 -3.19 -20.43
CA ARG A 31 0.03 -2.30 -21.33
C ARG A 31 -0.60 -3.01 -22.52
N SER A 32 -0.40 -4.32 -22.68
CA SER A 32 -0.90 -5.10 -23.80
C SER A 32 -1.96 -6.13 -23.38
N GLY A 33 -2.73 -6.58 -24.36
CA GLY A 33 -3.79 -7.59 -24.17
C GLY A 33 -5.03 -7.02 -23.49
N LYS A 34 -5.67 -7.83 -22.65
CA LYS A 34 -6.79 -7.39 -21.80
C LYS A 34 -6.26 -6.71 -20.54
N PHE A 35 -6.97 -5.70 -20.03
CA PHE A 35 -6.65 -5.11 -18.73
C PHE A 35 -7.10 -5.98 -17.55
N LEU A 36 -8.07 -6.88 -17.77
CA LEU A 36 -8.53 -7.86 -16.81
C LEU A 36 -9.06 -9.06 -17.60
N ASP A 37 -8.60 -10.26 -17.24
CA ASP A 37 -9.28 -11.49 -17.62
C ASP A 37 -10.24 -11.84 -16.47
N TYR A 38 -11.51 -11.46 -16.62
CA TYR A 38 -12.49 -11.54 -15.54
C TYR A 38 -12.95 -12.99 -15.34
N HIS A 39 -13.02 -13.40 -14.08
CA HIS A 39 -13.60 -14.66 -13.60
C HIS A 39 -14.47 -14.34 -12.39
N SER A 40 -15.55 -15.09 -12.19
CA SER A 40 -16.34 -15.01 -10.97
C SER A 40 -15.51 -15.42 -9.73
N PRO A 41 -15.90 -15.05 -8.50
CA PRO A 41 -15.15 -15.42 -7.30
C PRO A 41 -14.90 -16.93 -7.15
N ASP A 42 -15.88 -17.77 -7.52
CA ASP A 42 -15.78 -19.23 -7.41
C ASP A 42 -14.83 -19.80 -8.47
N GLU A 43 -14.92 -19.32 -9.72
CA GLU A 43 -13.99 -19.69 -10.79
C GLU A 43 -12.55 -19.28 -10.43
N LEU A 44 -12.36 -18.05 -9.96
CA LEU A 44 -11.03 -17.54 -9.59
C LEU A 44 -10.46 -18.30 -8.38
N ARG A 45 -11.29 -18.67 -7.40
CA ARG A 45 -10.87 -19.53 -6.28
C ARG A 45 -10.34 -20.88 -6.78
N GLY A 46 -11.03 -21.49 -7.75
CA GLY A 46 -10.58 -22.73 -8.40
C GLY A 46 -9.28 -22.55 -9.18
N ILE A 47 -9.15 -21.47 -9.96
CA ILE A 47 -7.93 -21.12 -10.71
C ILE A 47 -6.73 -20.93 -9.78
N LEU A 48 -6.93 -20.22 -8.67
CA LEU A 48 -5.90 -19.93 -7.68
C LEU A 48 -5.55 -21.16 -6.82
N ASP A 49 -6.41 -22.18 -6.80
CA ASP A 49 -6.24 -23.44 -6.06
C ASP A 49 -6.10 -23.18 -4.53
N LEU A 50 -6.93 -22.27 -3.99
CA LEU A 50 -6.79 -21.75 -2.62
C LEU A 50 -7.10 -22.77 -1.51
N GLU A 51 -7.81 -23.85 -1.84
CA GLU A 51 -8.25 -24.87 -0.86
C GLU A 51 -7.29 -26.06 -0.80
N ARG A 52 -6.30 -26.11 -1.70
CA ARG A 52 -5.31 -27.19 -1.70
C ARG A 52 -4.38 -27.07 -0.50
N PRO A 53 -4.07 -28.20 0.18
CA PRO A 53 -3.04 -28.21 1.22
C PRO A 53 -1.67 -27.86 0.62
N GLY A 54 -1.12 -26.73 1.04
CA GLY A 54 0.22 -26.29 0.65
C GLY A 54 1.34 -27.11 1.30
N LYS A 55 2.55 -26.99 0.77
CA LYS A 55 3.74 -27.61 1.35
C LYS A 55 4.71 -26.56 1.88
N ASN A 56 5.10 -26.69 3.15
CA ASN A 56 6.05 -25.79 3.79
C ASN A 56 7.37 -25.72 2.99
N GLY A 57 7.80 -24.49 2.67
CA GLY A 57 9.08 -24.22 2.00
C GLY A 57 9.10 -24.49 0.49
N ASP A 58 7.95 -24.67 -0.18
CA ASP A 58 7.90 -24.84 -1.64
C ASP A 58 7.88 -23.48 -2.36
N TRP A 59 9.07 -22.94 -2.63
CA TRP A 59 9.22 -21.71 -3.40
C TRP A 59 8.63 -21.78 -4.82
N ARG A 60 8.51 -22.98 -5.42
CA ARG A 60 7.93 -23.10 -6.77
C ARG A 60 6.42 -22.86 -6.73
N GLU A 61 5.77 -23.33 -5.67
CA GLU A 61 4.36 -23.06 -5.40
C GLU A 61 4.14 -21.56 -5.19
N ILE A 62 5.00 -20.90 -4.39
CA ILE A 62 4.95 -19.44 -4.19
C ILE A 62 5.07 -18.69 -5.53
N PHE A 63 6.05 -19.03 -6.38
CA PHE A 63 6.18 -18.38 -7.69
C PHE A 63 4.99 -18.66 -8.62
N THR A 64 4.42 -19.86 -8.55
CA THR A 64 3.19 -20.18 -9.29
C THR A 64 2.04 -19.26 -8.85
N TRP A 65 1.90 -19.00 -7.55
CA TRP A 65 0.93 -18.06 -7.04
C TRP A 65 1.23 -16.61 -7.40
N VAL A 66 2.50 -16.18 -7.41
CA VAL A 66 2.88 -14.84 -7.89
C VAL A 66 2.49 -14.67 -9.35
N GLU A 67 2.81 -15.64 -10.21
CA GLU A 67 2.47 -15.62 -11.63
C GLU A 67 0.95 -15.60 -11.86
N LYS A 68 0.19 -16.44 -11.13
CA LYS A 68 -1.28 -16.41 -11.16
C LYS A 68 -1.83 -15.07 -10.68
N TYR A 69 -1.31 -14.54 -9.56
CA TYR A 69 -1.74 -13.25 -9.03
C TYR A 69 -1.57 -12.15 -10.08
N LEU A 70 -0.41 -12.07 -10.73
CA LEU A 70 -0.15 -11.09 -11.78
C LEU A 70 -1.00 -11.31 -13.04
N ALA A 71 -1.26 -12.56 -13.42
CA ALA A 71 -2.06 -12.89 -14.61
C ALA A 71 -3.54 -12.52 -14.47
N TYR A 72 -4.11 -12.72 -13.28
CA TYR A 72 -5.54 -12.50 -13.01
C TYR A 72 -5.83 -11.19 -12.27
N SER A 73 -4.80 -10.43 -11.90
CA SER A 73 -4.98 -9.07 -11.37
C SER A 73 -5.33 -8.08 -12.47
N VAL A 74 -6.04 -7.03 -12.07
CA VAL A 74 -6.29 -5.89 -12.95
C VAL A 74 -4.96 -5.21 -13.30
N LYS A 75 -4.66 -5.06 -14.58
CA LYS A 75 -3.54 -4.29 -15.09
C LYS A 75 -3.85 -2.79 -15.01
N THR A 76 -3.59 -2.19 -13.85
CA THR A 76 -3.97 -0.80 -13.57
C THR A 76 -3.22 0.25 -14.39
N ASN A 77 -2.11 -0.12 -15.04
CA ASN A 77 -1.36 0.74 -15.96
C ASN A 77 -1.75 0.53 -17.43
N HIS A 78 -2.76 -0.30 -17.70
CA HIS A 78 -3.29 -0.51 -19.04
C HIS A 78 -4.06 0.72 -19.52
N GLN A 79 -3.91 1.13 -20.79
CA GLN A 79 -4.49 2.37 -21.31
C GLN A 79 -6.03 2.43 -21.21
N MET A 80 -6.69 1.28 -21.30
CA MET A 80 -8.14 1.15 -21.17
C MET A 80 -8.64 1.05 -19.71
N PHE A 81 -7.76 1.06 -18.70
CA PHE A 81 -8.18 1.04 -17.31
C PHE A 81 -8.51 2.48 -16.84
N VAL A 82 -9.80 2.78 -16.73
CA VAL A 82 -10.33 4.10 -16.33
C VAL A 82 -11.32 4.01 -15.16
N ASN A 83 -11.24 2.94 -14.37
CA ASN A 83 -12.24 2.64 -13.34
C ASN A 83 -12.02 3.38 -12.00
N ARG A 84 -10.83 3.98 -11.80
CA ARG A 84 -10.43 4.59 -10.52
C ARG A 84 -9.84 5.98 -10.76
N MET A 85 -9.77 6.78 -9.70
CA MET A 85 -9.11 8.09 -9.68
C MET A 85 -7.57 7.99 -9.66
N TRP A 86 -7.02 6.79 -9.81
CA TRP A 86 -5.60 6.51 -9.90
C TRP A 86 -5.37 5.41 -10.95
N VAL A 87 -4.21 5.46 -11.61
CA VAL A 87 -3.82 4.49 -12.65
C VAL A 87 -2.32 4.25 -12.60
N GLY A 88 -1.92 2.97 -12.68
CA GLY A 88 -0.53 2.54 -12.63
C GLY A 88 0.27 3.05 -11.42
N ALA A 89 1.56 2.74 -11.42
CA ALA A 89 2.55 3.35 -10.55
C ALA A 89 3.74 3.79 -11.41
N ASN A 90 4.33 4.93 -11.12
CA ASN A 90 5.56 5.34 -11.78
C ASN A 90 6.76 4.55 -11.21
N LEU A 91 7.82 4.42 -12.02
CA LEU A 91 8.98 3.61 -11.65
C LEU A 91 9.65 4.04 -10.33
N PRO A 92 9.85 5.35 -10.05
CA PRO A 92 10.37 5.79 -8.74
C PRO A 92 9.52 5.32 -7.55
N ALA A 93 8.19 5.38 -7.65
CA ALA A 93 7.29 4.90 -6.60
C ALA A 93 7.43 3.39 -6.37
N ILE A 94 7.52 2.59 -7.44
CA ILE A 94 7.73 1.14 -7.34
C ILE A 94 9.06 0.84 -6.62
N VAL A 95 10.14 1.55 -6.97
CA VAL A 95 11.43 1.41 -6.28
C VAL A 95 11.30 1.75 -4.79
N GLY A 96 10.60 2.84 -4.47
CA GLY A 96 10.32 3.24 -3.09
C GLY A 96 9.57 2.17 -2.29
N GLU A 97 8.53 1.58 -2.87
CA GLU A 97 7.75 0.49 -2.25
C GLU A 97 8.63 -0.75 -1.99
N ILE A 98 9.48 -1.14 -2.94
CA ILE A 98 10.42 -2.26 -2.75
C ILE A 98 11.40 -1.96 -1.62
N VAL A 99 11.97 -0.76 -1.56
CA VAL A 99 12.89 -0.35 -0.48
C VAL A 99 12.19 -0.31 0.87
N ALA A 100 10.95 0.21 0.93
CA ALA A 100 10.16 0.24 2.14
C ALA A 100 9.85 -1.18 2.65
N ALA A 101 9.46 -2.09 1.74
CA ALA A 101 9.17 -3.49 2.08
C ALA A 101 10.43 -4.24 2.59
N VAL A 102 11.59 -4.00 1.96
CA VAL A 102 12.85 -4.66 2.37
C VAL A 102 13.37 -4.13 3.72
N THR A 103 13.22 -2.83 3.98
CA THR A 103 13.65 -2.24 5.26
C THR A 103 12.70 -2.55 6.41
N ASN A 104 11.39 -2.72 6.13
CA ASN A 104 10.36 -3.15 7.08
C ASN A 104 10.41 -2.39 8.43
N THR A 105 10.62 -1.07 8.36
CA THR A 105 10.66 -0.22 9.55
C THR A 105 9.30 0.43 9.83
N SER A 106 9.07 0.79 11.09
CA SER A 106 7.89 1.56 11.51
C SER A 106 8.27 3.02 11.72
N ALA A 107 7.59 3.93 11.03
CA ALA A 107 7.78 5.38 11.15
C ALA A 107 7.13 5.99 12.42
N CYS A 108 7.00 5.22 13.50
CA CYS A 108 6.40 5.70 14.75
C CYS A 108 7.34 6.57 15.59
N THR A 109 8.65 6.38 15.45
CA THR A 109 9.67 7.17 16.16
C THR A 109 10.88 7.41 15.26
N TYR A 110 11.63 8.46 15.58
CA TYR A 110 12.89 8.75 14.90
C TYR A 110 13.93 7.63 15.09
N GLU A 111 13.96 6.99 16.25
CA GLU A 111 14.89 5.89 16.55
C GLU A 111 14.66 4.69 15.63
N SER A 112 13.40 4.30 15.41
CA SER A 112 13.06 3.14 14.58
C SER A 112 13.13 3.40 13.08
N ALA A 113 12.93 4.65 12.62
CA ALA A 113 12.93 4.96 11.20
C ALA A 113 13.45 6.38 10.89
N PRO A 114 14.74 6.68 11.17
CA PRO A 114 15.29 8.04 11.11
C PRO A 114 15.23 8.63 9.70
N VAL A 115 15.55 7.84 8.67
CA VAL A 115 15.54 8.27 7.27
C VAL A 115 14.12 8.60 6.81
N SER A 116 13.16 7.69 7.03
CA SER A 116 11.76 7.91 6.63
C SER A 116 11.13 9.11 7.36
N THR A 117 11.50 9.34 8.63
CA THR A 117 11.00 10.48 9.41
C THR A 117 11.45 11.81 8.81
N LEU A 118 12.73 11.91 8.40
CA LEU A 118 13.24 13.13 7.75
C LEU A 118 12.66 13.31 6.35
N MET A 119 12.51 12.24 5.59
CA MET A 119 11.89 12.28 4.26
C MET A 119 10.42 12.72 4.33
N GLU A 120 9.64 12.21 5.29
CA GLU A 120 8.25 12.64 5.50
C GLU A 120 8.19 14.14 5.81
N LYS A 121 9.01 14.62 6.77
CA LYS A 121 9.08 16.05 7.10
C LYS A 121 9.43 16.91 5.88
N TYR A 122 10.41 16.46 5.09
CA TYR A 122 10.78 17.16 3.85
C TYR A 122 9.61 17.22 2.87
N MET A 123 8.95 16.09 2.57
CA MET A 123 7.82 16.04 1.64
C MET A 123 6.64 16.90 2.12
N ILE A 124 6.31 16.86 3.41
CA ILE A 124 5.28 17.72 4.00
C ILE A 124 5.65 19.19 3.82
N GLY A 125 6.91 19.57 4.07
CA GLY A 125 7.41 20.92 3.79
C GLY A 125 7.19 21.34 2.34
N GLN A 126 7.52 20.48 1.38
CA GLN A 126 7.26 20.76 -0.05
C GLN A 126 5.77 20.92 -0.36
N MET A 127 4.90 20.10 0.24
CA MET A 127 3.45 20.22 0.05
C MET A 127 2.91 21.52 0.63
N LEU A 128 3.38 21.94 1.81
CA LEU A 128 3.00 23.20 2.44
C LEU A 128 3.42 24.41 1.59
N ASP A 129 4.64 24.37 1.04
CA ASP A 129 5.16 25.41 0.15
C ASP A 129 4.32 25.55 -1.12
N LEU A 130 3.91 24.42 -1.73
CA LEU A 130 3.05 24.41 -2.92
C LEU A 130 1.67 25.04 -2.66
N VAL A 131 1.11 24.82 -1.48
CA VAL A 131 -0.18 25.41 -1.08
C VAL A 131 -0.02 26.87 -0.64
N GLY A 132 1.19 27.28 -0.23
CA GLY A 132 1.50 28.63 0.25
C GLY A 132 1.28 28.81 1.76
N PHE A 133 1.25 27.72 2.53
CA PHE A 133 1.10 27.78 3.98
C PHE A 133 2.44 28.07 4.68
N ARG A 134 2.42 29.03 5.61
CA ARG A 134 3.56 29.34 6.48
C ARG A 134 3.35 28.71 7.85
N ASN A 135 4.42 28.14 8.42
CA ASN A 135 4.39 27.47 9.73
C ASN A 135 3.35 26.32 9.81
N GLY A 136 3.16 25.59 8.71
CA GLY A 136 2.28 24.44 8.70
C GLY A 136 2.94 23.19 9.29
N GLU A 137 2.11 22.27 9.76
CA GLU A 137 2.51 20.92 10.14
C GLU A 137 1.60 19.90 9.45
N GLY A 138 2.08 18.66 9.33
CA GLY A 138 1.33 17.59 8.69
C GLY A 138 1.97 16.23 8.96
N GLN A 139 1.22 15.19 8.62
CA GLN A 139 1.65 13.81 8.72
C GLN A 139 1.06 13.03 7.53
N MET A 140 1.80 12.06 7.00
CA MET A 140 1.23 11.14 6.03
C MET A 140 0.18 10.24 6.71
N THR A 141 -0.90 9.93 6.01
CA THR A 141 -2.03 9.17 6.57
C THR A 141 -2.36 7.97 5.70
N THR A 142 -3.00 6.96 6.28
CA THR A 142 -3.50 5.78 5.56
C THR A 142 -4.80 6.10 4.83
N GLY A 143 -4.69 6.93 3.79
CA GLY A 143 -5.80 7.36 2.94
C GLY A 143 -6.47 8.66 3.37
N SER A 144 -7.13 9.32 2.42
CA SER A 144 -7.72 10.65 2.59
C SER A 144 -8.83 10.71 3.64
N SER A 145 -9.60 9.63 3.83
CA SER A 145 -10.63 9.57 4.86
C SER A 145 -10.06 9.77 6.27
N ASN A 146 -8.89 9.19 6.54
CA ASN A 146 -8.18 9.39 7.81
C ASN A 146 -7.62 10.81 7.92
N ALA A 147 -7.13 11.39 6.83
CA ALA A 147 -6.73 12.80 6.80
C ALA A 147 -7.90 13.72 7.17
N ASN A 148 -9.08 13.52 6.58
CA ASN A 148 -10.29 14.30 6.90
C ASN A 148 -10.71 14.13 8.36
N MET A 149 -10.68 12.90 8.89
CA MET A 149 -10.98 12.64 10.29
C MET A 149 -10.00 13.35 11.23
N ILE A 150 -8.69 13.29 10.96
CA ILE A 150 -7.67 13.97 11.76
C ILE A 150 -7.87 15.48 11.68
N ALA A 151 -8.13 16.04 10.50
CA ALA A 151 -8.42 17.47 10.34
C ALA A 151 -9.63 17.91 11.19
N MET A 152 -10.72 17.14 11.18
CA MET A 152 -11.90 17.39 12.01
C MET A 152 -11.59 17.27 13.51
N MET A 153 -10.78 16.28 13.92
CA MET A 153 -10.36 16.14 15.32
C MET A 153 -9.47 17.31 15.78
N THR A 154 -8.56 17.78 14.92
CA THR A 154 -7.72 18.95 15.19
C THR A 154 -8.58 20.20 15.34
N ALA A 155 -9.51 20.46 14.41
CA ALA A 155 -10.43 21.59 14.49
C ALA A 155 -11.30 21.55 15.76
N ARG A 156 -11.84 20.38 16.11
CA ARG A 156 -12.62 20.17 17.35
C ARG A 156 -11.79 20.49 18.60
N ASN A 157 -10.56 19.97 18.67
CA ASN A 157 -9.70 20.18 19.83
C ASN A 157 -9.25 21.65 19.94
N MET A 158 -9.05 22.34 18.81
CA MET A 158 -8.76 23.78 18.78
C MET A 158 -9.95 24.63 19.24
N ALA A 159 -11.17 24.23 18.89
CA ALA A 159 -12.39 24.94 19.31
C ALA A 159 -12.68 24.77 20.81
N ASN A 160 -12.33 23.62 21.40
CA ASN A 160 -12.42 23.40 22.84
C ASN A 160 -11.38 22.37 23.31
N LEU A 161 -10.34 22.88 23.97
CA LEU A 161 -9.18 22.11 24.44
C LEU A 161 -9.54 21.05 25.50
N SER A 162 -10.66 21.22 26.23
CA SER A 162 -11.08 20.27 27.27
C SER A 162 -11.70 18.99 26.72
N ILE A 163 -12.21 19.00 25.47
CA ILE A 163 -12.99 17.89 24.88
C ILE A 163 -12.23 16.57 24.91
N LYS A 164 -10.90 16.58 24.79
CA LYS A 164 -10.10 15.36 24.82
C LYS A 164 -10.23 14.60 26.16
N GLN A 165 -10.48 15.32 27.25
CA GLN A 165 -10.61 14.74 28.60
C GLN A 165 -12.07 14.61 29.02
N SER A 166 -12.90 15.63 28.76
CA SER A 166 -14.30 15.70 29.23
C SER A 166 -15.30 15.05 28.29
N GLY A 167 -14.90 14.76 27.04
CA GLY A 167 -15.81 14.30 26.01
C GLY A 167 -16.75 15.40 25.51
N LEU A 168 -17.74 15.01 24.70
CA LEU A 168 -18.70 15.94 24.09
C LEU A 168 -20.02 16.09 24.87
N PHE A 169 -20.26 15.23 25.86
CA PHE A 169 -21.51 15.25 26.61
C PHE A 169 -21.60 16.50 27.48
N GLY A 170 -22.74 17.20 27.42
CA GLY A 170 -22.95 18.46 28.15
C GLY A 170 -22.21 19.68 27.57
N GLN A 171 -21.51 19.54 26.45
CA GLN A 171 -20.86 20.66 25.75
C GLN A 171 -21.80 21.32 24.75
N GLN A 172 -21.44 22.51 24.27
CA GLN A 172 -22.15 23.14 23.14
C GLN A 172 -22.08 22.26 21.90
N LYS A 173 -23.17 22.24 21.11
CA LYS A 173 -23.23 21.48 19.86
C LYS A 173 -22.23 22.07 18.86
N LEU A 174 -21.43 21.20 18.25
CA LEU A 174 -20.51 21.53 17.17
C LEU A 174 -21.15 21.20 15.83
N PHE A 175 -20.89 22.02 14.83
CA PHE A 175 -21.39 21.84 13.47
C PHE A 175 -20.22 21.91 12.49
N ALA A 176 -20.24 21.04 11.49
CA ALA A 176 -19.31 21.03 10.37
C ALA A 176 -20.11 21.20 9.08
N PHE A 177 -19.57 21.97 8.14
CA PHE A 177 -20.21 22.23 6.86
C PHE A 177 -19.33 21.65 5.75
N VAL A 178 -19.96 20.98 4.79
CA VAL A 178 -19.31 20.39 3.62
C VAL A 178 -20.13 20.72 2.37
N GLY A 179 -19.52 20.61 1.20
CA GLY A 179 -20.24 20.72 -0.07
C GLY A 179 -21.29 19.60 -0.18
N ALA A 180 -22.39 19.86 -0.91
CA ALA A 180 -23.43 18.86 -1.11
C ALA A 180 -22.93 17.62 -1.86
N ASP A 181 -21.90 17.78 -2.69
CA ASP A 181 -21.28 16.73 -3.51
C ASP A 181 -19.98 16.16 -2.91
N ALA A 182 -19.67 16.50 -1.64
CA ALA A 182 -18.47 16.05 -0.95
C ALA A 182 -18.53 14.58 -0.49
#